data_AF-A0A093EBA2-F1
#
_entry.id   AF-A0A093EBA2-F1
#
_cell.length_a   1.000
_cell.length_b   1.000
_cell.length_c   1.000
_cell.angle_alpha   90.00
_cell.angle_beta   90.00
_cell.angle_gamma   90.00
#
_symmetry.space_group_name_H-M   'P 1'
#
loop_
_entity.id
_entity.type
_entity.pdbx_description
1 polymer ?
#
loop_
_entity_poly.entity_id
_entity_poly.type
_entity_poly.pdbx_seq_one_letter_code
_entity_poly.pdbx_strand_id
1 'polypeptide(L)'
;PSVYFLRGFPCGMDFEATQCPNPPSYVPRFFLNNSDSMTFAQRVKNVLVHMPEFIYCKPLFAQFEELAYEIFQKKMTATDLLSRGSVWLMRYDFVFEFPRLVMPNMVFIGGINCDQKK
;
A
#
# COMPACT_ATOMS: atom_id res chain seq x y z
N PRO A 1 9.38 -3.62 -18.82
CA PRO A 1 8.52 -2.76 -17.97
C PRO A 1 7.46 -3.59 -17.22
N SER A 2 7.54 -3.63 -15.89
CA SER A 2 6.53 -4.27 -15.04
C SER A 2 5.37 -3.31 -14.78
N VAL A 3 4.15 -3.81 -14.95
CA VAL A 3 2.92 -3.10 -14.62
C VAL A 3 2.24 -3.85 -13.49
N TYR A 4 2.00 -3.18 -12.37
CA TYR A 4 1.32 -3.77 -11.23
C TYR A 4 -0.16 -3.42 -11.27
N PHE A 5 -1.01 -4.41 -11.02
CA PHE A 5 -2.47 -4.26 -11.01
C PHE A 5 -3.01 -4.78 -9.69
N LEU A 6 -3.40 -3.87 -8.79
CA LEU A 6 -3.80 -4.21 -7.41
C LEU A 6 -4.69 -3.13 -6.80
N ARG A 7 -5.38 -3.48 -5.70
CA ARG A 7 -6.06 -2.49 -4.85
C ARG A 7 -5.09 -1.84 -3.85
N GLY A 8 -4.10 -2.56 -3.37
CA GLY A 8 -3.15 -2.09 -2.37
C GLY A 8 -2.38 -3.29 -1.81
N PHE A 9 -1.24 -3.04 -1.19
CA PHE A 9 -0.58 -4.06 -0.38
C PHE A 9 -0.93 -3.85 1.09
N PRO A 10 -0.96 -4.93 1.90
CA PRO A 10 -1.02 -4.78 3.34
C PRO A 10 0.00 -3.75 3.81
N CYS A 11 -0.41 -2.92 4.78
CA CYS A 11 0.47 -2.03 5.52
C CYS A 11 1.03 -0.84 4.73
N GLY A 12 0.51 -0.61 3.52
CA GLY A 12 0.93 0.49 2.67
C GLY A 12 2.30 0.26 2.01
N MET A 13 2.68 -1.00 1.80
CA MET A 13 3.95 -1.35 1.13
C MET A 13 4.04 -0.80 -0.30
N ASP A 14 2.91 -0.60 -0.98
CA ASP A 14 2.83 0.11 -2.26
C ASP A 14 3.34 1.55 -2.16
N PHE A 15 3.01 2.25 -1.07
CA PHE A 15 3.50 3.61 -0.82
C PHE A 15 4.98 3.61 -0.42
N GLU A 16 5.42 2.64 0.39
CA GLU A 16 6.83 2.51 0.76
C GLU A 16 7.71 2.20 -0.46
N ALA A 17 7.28 1.27 -1.31
CA ALA A 17 7.98 0.89 -2.53
C ALA A 17 8.07 2.04 -3.56
N THR A 18 7.05 2.89 -3.61
CA THR A 18 7.02 4.08 -4.48
C THR A 18 7.64 5.33 -3.83
N GLN A 19 8.15 5.21 -2.59
CA GLN A 19 8.68 6.32 -1.79
C GLN A 19 7.66 7.46 -1.57
N CYS A 20 6.38 7.11 -1.57
CA CYS A 20 5.29 8.04 -1.38
C CYS A 20 5.01 8.24 0.12
N PRO A 21 4.93 9.50 0.62
CA PRO A 21 4.71 9.74 2.05
C PRO A 21 3.29 9.33 2.47
N ASN A 22 3.21 8.54 3.55
CA ASN A 22 1.94 8.08 4.14
C ASN A 22 1.85 8.48 5.63
N PRO A 23 1.53 9.75 5.94
CA PRO A 23 1.62 10.28 7.29
C PRO A 23 0.48 9.77 8.19
N PRO A 24 0.79 9.14 9.35
CA PRO A 24 -0.21 8.66 10.30
C PRO A 24 -0.94 9.80 11.04
N SER A 25 -0.52 11.05 10.85
CA SER A 25 -1.20 12.20 11.44
C SER A 25 -2.54 12.49 10.77
N TYR A 26 -2.70 12.18 9.47
CA TYR A 26 -3.89 12.52 8.68
C TYR A 26 -4.52 11.29 8.00
N VAL A 27 -3.72 10.29 7.66
CA VAL A 27 -4.24 9.05 7.07
C VAL A 27 -4.53 8.06 8.21
N PRO A 28 -5.81 7.74 8.47
CA PRO A 28 -6.15 6.74 9.48
C PRO A 28 -5.69 5.35 9.02
N ARG A 29 -5.09 4.59 9.95
CA ARG A 29 -4.68 3.22 9.70
C ARG A 29 -5.89 2.29 9.75
N PHE A 30 -5.79 1.19 9.00
CA PHE A 30 -6.80 0.16 9.00
C PHE A 30 -7.05 -0.33 10.44
N PHE A 31 -8.30 -0.72 10.73
CA PHE A 31 -8.81 -1.18 12.03
C PHE A 31 -9.09 -0.13 13.11
N LEU A 32 -8.69 1.14 12.96
CA LEU A 32 -9.01 2.17 13.99
C LEU A 32 -10.40 2.82 13.83
N ASN A 33 -11.11 2.56 12.74
CA ASN A 33 -12.40 3.19 12.39
C ASN A 33 -12.41 4.72 12.62
N ASN A 34 -11.30 5.37 12.25
CA ASN A 34 -11.14 6.82 12.33
C ASN A 34 -11.60 7.47 11.02
N SER A 35 -12.13 8.68 11.10
CA SER A 35 -12.41 9.53 9.92
C SER A 35 -11.15 10.27 9.45
N ASP A 36 -11.27 10.95 8.32
CA ASP A 36 -10.34 11.97 7.81
C ASP A 36 -10.08 13.11 8.82
N SER A 37 -11.10 13.48 9.60
CA SER A 37 -10.99 14.45 10.69
C SER A 37 -10.76 13.76 12.04
N MET A 38 -9.48 13.62 12.43
CA MET A 38 -9.06 13.04 13.71
C MET A 38 -8.75 14.11 14.79
N THR A 39 -9.24 13.88 16.00
CA THR A 39 -8.82 14.58 17.23
C THR A 39 -7.38 14.22 17.62
N PHE A 40 -6.75 15.01 18.50
CA PHE A 40 -5.39 14.74 18.96
C PHE A 40 -5.22 13.32 19.54
N ALA A 41 -6.14 12.87 20.39
CA ALA A 41 -6.09 11.53 20.98
C ALA A 41 -6.20 10.42 19.92
N GLN A 42 -7.07 10.60 18.91
CA GLN A 42 -7.18 9.67 17.79
C GLN A 42 -5.90 9.61 16.97
N ARG A 43 -5.22 10.75 16.74
CA ARG A 43 -3.93 10.80 16.04
C ARG A 43 -2.83 10.08 16.82
N VAL A 44 -2.76 10.29 18.13
CA VAL A 44 -1.82 9.57 19.00
C VAL A 44 -2.08 8.06 18.93
N LYS A 45 -3.34 7.63 19.03
CA LYS A 45 -3.71 6.22 18.87
C LYS A 45 -3.32 5.67 17.49
N ASN A 46 -3.51 6.46 16.42
CA ASN A 46 -3.16 6.06 15.06
C ASN A 46 -1.65 5.84 14.89
N VAL A 47 -0.83 6.73 15.48
CA VAL A 47 0.63 6.57 15.51
C VAL A 47 1.03 5.34 16.32
N LEU A 48 0.41 5.09 17.47
CA LEU A 48 0.69 3.92 18.30
C LEU A 48 0.40 2.60 17.58
N VAL A 49 -0.63 2.54 16.73
CA VAL A 49 -0.91 1.36 15.90
C VAL A 49 0.01 1.25 14.69
N HIS A 50 0.44 2.39 14.12
CA HIS A 50 1.40 2.41 13.02
C HIS A 50 2.79 1.86 13.42
N MET A 51 3.25 2.14 14.63
CA MET A 51 4.60 1.71 15.07
C MET A 51 4.86 0.19 14.97
N PRO A 52 3.98 -0.71 15.46
CA PRO A 52 4.17 -2.15 15.34
C PRO A 52 3.91 -2.70 13.93
N GLU A 53 3.47 -1.86 12.96
CA GLU A 53 3.11 -2.26 11.60
C GLU A 53 4.19 -3.04 10.88
N PHE A 54 5.40 -2.54 10.93
CA PHE A 54 6.53 -3.22 10.34
C PHE A 54 6.74 -4.65 10.87
N ILE A 55 6.42 -4.91 12.15
CA ILE A 55 6.62 -6.21 12.77
C ILE A 55 5.54 -7.20 12.32
N TYR A 56 4.26 -6.78 12.34
CA TYR A 56 3.16 -7.68 11.97
C TYR A 56 3.04 -7.91 10.45
N CYS A 57 3.57 -7.01 9.62
CA CYS A 57 3.49 -7.13 8.16
C CYS A 57 4.63 -7.94 7.53
N LYS A 58 5.83 -7.90 8.11
CA LYS A 58 6.98 -8.70 7.66
C LYS A 58 6.67 -10.18 7.36
N PRO A 59 6.00 -10.95 8.24
CA PRO A 59 5.74 -12.36 7.97
C PRO A 59 4.85 -12.59 6.75
N LEU A 60 3.98 -11.63 6.36
CA LEU A 60 3.15 -11.76 5.16
C LEU A 60 3.99 -11.81 3.89
N PHE A 61 5.13 -11.11 3.88
CA PHE A 61 5.99 -10.96 2.71
C PHE A 61 7.21 -11.88 2.68
N ALA A 62 7.56 -12.49 3.82
CA ALA A 62 8.73 -13.36 3.95
C ALA A 62 8.77 -14.49 2.90
N GLN A 63 7.63 -15.13 2.62
CA GLN A 63 7.52 -16.18 1.60
C GLN A 63 7.87 -15.68 0.18
N PHE A 64 7.51 -14.43 -0.13
CA PHE A 64 7.79 -13.84 -1.44
C PHE A 64 9.25 -13.39 -1.54
N GLU A 65 9.83 -12.95 -0.43
CA GLU A 65 11.26 -12.62 -0.34
C GLU A 65 12.14 -13.87 -0.50
N GLU A 66 11.74 -15.00 0.07
CA GLU A 66 12.43 -16.29 -0.09
C GLU A 66 12.39 -16.78 -1.54
N LEU A 67 11.20 -16.76 -2.16
CA LEU A 67 11.06 -17.10 -3.59
C LEU A 67 11.88 -16.15 -4.48
N ALA A 68 11.88 -14.86 -4.18
CA ALA A 68 12.69 -13.89 -4.93
C ALA A 68 14.19 -14.17 -4.77
N TYR A 69 14.63 -14.58 -3.57
CA TYR A 69 16.01 -14.97 -3.32
C TYR A 69 16.41 -16.21 -4.15
N GLU A 70 15.56 -17.23 -4.24
CA GLU A 70 15.82 -18.42 -5.05
C GLU A 70 15.94 -18.12 -6.54
N ILE A 71 15.05 -17.28 -7.07
CA ILE A 71 15.03 -16.96 -8.52
C ILE A 71 16.17 -16.02 -8.90
N PHE A 72 16.37 -14.96 -8.13
CA PHE A 72 17.32 -13.90 -8.47
C PHE A 72 18.71 -14.09 -7.85
N GLN A 73 18.88 -15.08 -6.96
CA GLN A 73 20.13 -15.38 -6.25
C GLN A 73 20.71 -14.17 -5.50
N LYS A 74 19.84 -13.24 -5.08
CA LYS A 74 20.21 -12.00 -4.39
C LYS A 74 19.18 -11.71 -3.30
N LYS A 75 19.64 -11.32 -2.11
CA LYS A 75 18.76 -10.87 -1.03
C LYS A 75 18.09 -9.56 -1.44
N MET A 76 16.77 -9.56 -1.49
CA MET A 76 15.94 -8.39 -1.80
C MET A 76 14.76 -8.38 -0.84
N THR A 77 14.40 -7.20 -0.33
CA THR A 77 13.15 -7.04 0.43
C THR A 77 11.97 -6.92 -0.54
N ALA A 78 10.76 -7.23 -0.08
CA ALA A 78 9.55 -7.09 -0.90
C ALA A 78 9.36 -5.66 -1.43
N THR A 79 9.71 -4.65 -0.62
CA THR A 79 9.74 -3.23 -1.01
C THR A 79 10.73 -2.98 -2.15
N ASP A 80 11.94 -3.56 -2.10
CA ASP A 80 12.94 -3.43 -3.16
C ASP A 80 12.45 -4.04 -4.47
N LEU A 81 11.80 -5.20 -4.40
CA LEU A 81 11.23 -5.85 -5.58
C LEU A 81 10.14 -4.97 -6.22
N LEU A 82 9.23 -4.47 -5.39
CA LEU A 82 8.11 -3.62 -5.81
C LEU A 82 8.55 -2.25 -6.31
N SER A 83 9.63 -1.67 -5.79
CA SER A 83 10.14 -0.37 -6.23
C SER A 83 10.54 -0.34 -7.71
N ARG A 84 10.77 -1.50 -8.33
CA ARG A 84 11.11 -1.63 -9.76
C ARG A 84 9.90 -1.54 -10.69
N GLY A 85 8.69 -1.38 -10.14
CA GLY A 85 7.44 -1.19 -10.90
C GLY A 85 7.47 0.06 -11.78
N SER A 86 7.20 -0.11 -13.07
CA SER A 86 7.13 1.03 -13.99
C SER A 86 5.82 1.80 -13.85
N VAL A 87 4.69 1.09 -13.76
CA VAL A 87 3.34 1.68 -13.64
C VAL A 87 2.52 0.88 -12.63
N TRP A 88 1.74 1.59 -11.82
CA TRP A 88 0.84 1.03 -10.83
C TRP A 88 -0.60 1.35 -11.19
N LEU A 89 -1.39 0.33 -11.52
CA LEU A 89 -2.81 0.45 -11.80
C LEU A 89 -3.59 0.13 -10.53
N MET A 90 -4.10 1.17 -9.89
CA MET A 90 -4.80 1.10 -8.61
C MET A 90 -6.29 0.83 -8.85
N ARG A 91 -6.75 -0.36 -8.43
CA ARG A 91 -8.14 -0.82 -8.57
C ARG A 91 -9.06 -0.22 -7.49
N TYR A 92 -9.04 1.10 -7.39
CA TYR A 92 -9.94 1.91 -6.59
C TYR A 92 -9.96 3.34 -7.15
N ASP A 93 -10.96 4.10 -6.74
CA ASP A 93 -11.09 5.52 -7.06
C ASP A 93 -10.64 6.35 -5.85
N PHE A 94 -10.04 7.51 -6.09
CA PHE A 94 -9.58 8.42 -5.04
C PHE A 94 -10.74 8.93 -4.17
N VAL A 95 -11.98 8.91 -4.67
CA VAL A 95 -13.18 9.33 -3.92
C VAL A 95 -13.43 8.46 -2.67
N PHE A 96 -13.01 7.19 -2.68
CA PHE A 96 -13.25 6.26 -1.58
C PHE A 96 -12.08 6.13 -0.60
N GLU A 97 -11.01 6.88 -0.82
CA GLU A 97 -9.78 6.78 -0.02
C GLU A 97 -9.46 8.11 0.62
N PHE A 98 -8.75 8.05 1.75
CA PHE A 98 -8.32 9.26 2.43
C PHE A 98 -7.33 10.05 1.56
N PRO A 99 -7.44 11.38 1.51
CA PRO A 99 -6.56 12.20 0.70
C PRO A 99 -5.11 12.06 1.18
N ARG A 100 -4.26 11.56 0.30
CA ARG A 100 -2.82 11.36 0.52
C ARG A 100 -2.08 11.61 -0.78
N LEU A 101 -0.78 11.84 -0.67
CA LEU A 101 0.07 11.99 -1.84
C LEU A 101 0.14 10.68 -2.61
N VAL A 102 0.27 10.78 -3.94
CA VAL A 102 0.31 9.67 -4.88
C VAL A 102 1.39 9.96 -5.91
N MET A 103 2.18 8.97 -6.27
CA MET A 103 3.25 9.14 -7.26
C MET A 103 2.70 9.24 -8.69
N PRO A 104 3.34 9.98 -9.60
CA PRO A 104 2.86 10.15 -10.98
C PRO A 104 2.73 8.86 -11.80
N ASN A 105 3.44 7.80 -11.40
CA ASN A 105 3.35 6.48 -12.04
C ASN A 105 2.23 5.59 -11.48
N MET A 106 1.43 6.10 -10.53
CA MET A 106 0.24 5.42 -10.00
C MET A 106 -1.02 6.01 -10.63
N VAL A 107 -1.81 5.16 -11.30
CA VAL A 107 -3.00 5.53 -12.05
C VAL A 107 -4.21 4.83 -11.43
N PHE A 108 -5.21 5.61 -11.04
CA PHE A 108 -6.49 5.10 -10.56
C PHE A 108 -7.36 4.66 -11.73
N ILE A 109 -7.69 3.37 -11.76
CA ILE A 109 -8.55 2.77 -12.79
C ILE A 109 -9.97 2.53 -12.28
N GLY A 110 -10.25 2.81 -11.00
CA GLY A 110 -11.55 2.58 -10.39
C GLY A 110 -11.90 1.10 -10.24
N GLY A 111 -13.20 0.82 -10.20
CA GLY A 111 -13.75 -0.54 -10.20
C GLY A 111 -13.96 -1.04 -11.63
N ILE A 112 -13.49 -2.25 -11.92
CA ILE A 112 -13.78 -2.93 -13.19
C ILE A 112 -14.99 -3.82 -12.96
N ASN A 113 -16.13 -3.44 -13.54
CA ASN A 113 -17.33 -4.25 -13.58
C ASN A 113 -17.45 -4.89 -14.96
N CYS A 114 -17.61 -6.21 -15.01
CA CYS A 114 -17.92 -6.89 -16.26
C CYS A 114 -19.41 -6.72 -16.55
N ASP A 115 -19.74 -6.16 -17.72
CA ASP A 115 -21.10 -6.26 -18.24
C ASP A 115 -21.34 -7.71 -18.70
N GLN A 116 -22.40 -8.33 -18.22
CA GLN A 116 -22.78 -9.65 -18.73
C GLN A 116 -23.46 -9.43 -20.08
N LYS A 117 -22.88 -10.00 -21.14
CA LYS A 117 -23.54 -10.01 -22.45
C LYS A 117 -24.91 -10.66 -22.29
N LYS A 118 -25.97 -9.90 -22.60
CA LYS A 118 -27.35 -10.39 -22.71
C LYS A 118 -27.47 -11.48 -23.76
#